data_AF-A0A6A4VRZ7-F1
#
_entry.id   AF-A0A6A4VRZ7-F1
#
_cell.length_a   1.000
_cell.length_b   1.000
_cell.length_c   1.000
_cell.angle_alpha   90.00
_cell.angle_beta   90.00
_cell.angle_gamma   90.00
#
_symmetry.space_group_name_H-M   'P 1'
#
loop_
_entity.id
_entity.type
_entity.pdbx_description
1 polymer ?
#
loop_
_entity_poly.entity_id
_entity_poly.type
_entity_poly.pdbx_seq_one_letter_code
_entity_poly.pdbx_strand_id
1 'polypeptide(L)'
;MAHLLMNAEDLEEARTWLQQASGVEPPAEDPPAGADRRSRSHHRRQPAVHLLLGDSVARDSQLLSRYPGDLLINRARGGATWASTLERLKEDLKPWEHETSTFNLEKGAVILWLSGNDVHRRSTGVGFIDGEVLEQMSRDIRQLLDVLKEKGPKMIIILGPLPRLCAHVDGIAWERTASYHMERATKRTVDQTEGASMTTLGRSLTKKKFGRHSVRSECGMWFKDDGVHLNQCGYRKLDELLPVWLRFGGDAC
;
A
#
# COMPACT_ATOMS: atom_id res chain seq x y z
N MET A 1 -28.06 19.72 0.55
CA MET A 1 -26.68 19.21 0.66
C MET A 1 -25.99 20.01 1.74
N ALA A 2 -25.87 19.45 2.95
CA ALA A 2 -25.30 20.13 4.09
C ALA A 2 -23.77 19.99 4.06
N HIS A 3 -23.07 21.11 3.90
CA HIS A 3 -21.65 21.22 4.18
C HIS A 3 -21.48 21.18 5.71
N LEU A 4 -20.99 20.07 6.25
CA LEU A 4 -20.44 20.02 7.61
C LEU A 4 -19.08 20.73 7.56
N LEU A 5 -19.09 22.04 7.80
CA LEU A 5 -17.90 22.77 8.22
C LEU A 5 -17.64 22.34 9.66
N MET A 6 -16.50 21.67 9.91
CA MET A 6 -16.00 21.48 11.28
C MET A 6 -15.94 22.85 11.95
N ASN A 7 -16.59 22.97 13.10
CA ASN A 7 -16.63 24.24 13.81
C ASN A 7 -15.27 24.47 14.51
N ALA A 8 -15.06 25.68 15.04
CA ALA A 8 -13.79 26.04 15.68
C ALA A 8 -13.47 25.19 16.92
N GLU A 9 -14.48 24.62 17.59
CA GLU A 9 -14.29 23.71 18.72
C GLU A 9 -13.76 22.35 18.27
N ASP A 10 -14.28 21.80 17.16
CA ASP A 10 -13.81 20.51 16.60
C ASP A 10 -12.33 20.59 16.16
N LEU A 11 -11.89 21.76 15.67
CA LEU A 11 -10.49 22.00 15.29
C LEU A 11 -9.56 22.13 16.51
N GLU A 12 -10.06 22.70 17.60
CA GLU A 12 -9.28 22.88 18.83
C GLU A 12 -9.18 21.57 19.63
N GLU A 13 -10.23 20.75 19.59
CA GLU A 13 -10.20 19.38 20.12
C GLU A 13 -9.20 18.50 19.35
N ALA A 14 -9.21 18.58 18.01
CA ALA A 14 -8.24 17.89 17.15
C ALA A 14 -6.79 18.35 17.42
N ARG A 15 -6.56 19.65 17.66
CA ARG A 15 -5.26 20.20 18.06
C ARG A 15 -4.80 19.68 19.41
N THR A 16 -5.68 19.65 20.40
CA THR A 16 -5.37 19.17 21.75
C THR A 16 -5.01 17.69 21.71
N TRP A 17 -5.74 16.91 20.92
CA TRP A 17 -5.45 15.50 20.69
C TRP A 17 -4.09 15.29 20.01
N LEU A 18 -3.74 16.10 19.01
CA LEU A 18 -2.42 16.08 18.36
C LEU A 18 -1.28 16.49 19.29
N GLN A 19 -1.50 17.43 20.22
CA GLN A 19 -0.50 17.83 21.22
C GLN A 19 -0.24 16.71 22.24
N GLN A 20 -1.30 16.03 22.70
CA GLN A 20 -1.17 14.87 23.59
C GLN A 20 -0.50 13.68 22.89
N ALA A 21 -0.83 13.44 21.61
CA ALA A 21 -0.23 12.37 20.82
C ALA A 21 1.24 12.64 20.43
N SER A 22 1.67 13.92 20.39
CA SER A 22 3.04 14.32 20.06
C SER A 22 3.98 14.41 21.25
N GLY A 23 3.49 14.19 22.48
CA GLY A 23 4.30 14.20 23.71
C GLY A 23 4.98 15.53 23.98
N VAL A 24 4.39 16.65 23.54
CA VAL A 24 4.89 17.99 23.82
C VAL A 24 4.25 18.45 25.13
N GLU A 25 4.97 18.28 26.24
CA GLU A 25 4.59 18.94 27.49
C GLU A 25 4.66 20.47 27.33
N PRO A 26 3.75 21.23 27.96
CA PRO A 26 3.87 22.68 28.04
C PRO A 26 5.20 23.04 28.73
N PRO A 27 5.84 24.16 28.36
CA PRO A 27 7.16 24.51 28.89
C PRO A 27 7.06 24.74 30.41
N ALA A 28 7.60 23.80 31.18
CA ALA A 28 7.86 23.99 32.59
C ALA A 28 9.03 24.96 32.78
N GLU A 29 8.93 25.79 33.82
CA GLU A 29 9.93 26.77 34.24
C GLU A 29 11.36 26.18 34.32
N ASP A 30 12.33 27.01 33.96
CA ASP A 30 13.74 26.66 33.73
C ASP A 30 14.37 25.80 34.86
N PRO A 31 15.03 24.67 34.53
CA PRO A 31 15.83 23.93 35.50
C PRO A 31 17.27 24.51 35.58
N PRO A 32 17.95 24.31 36.73
CA PRO A 32 19.25 24.93 36.99
C PRO A 32 20.35 24.37 36.09
N ALA A 33 21.29 25.25 35.75
CA ALA A 33 22.43 24.97 34.90
C ALA A 33 23.32 23.85 35.48
N GLY A 34 23.46 22.75 34.74
CA GLY A 34 24.50 21.75 35.02
C GLY A 34 24.06 20.29 35.00
N ALA A 35 23.36 19.84 33.94
CA ALA A 35 23.21 18.41 33.66
C ALA A 35 23.40 18.16 32.16
N ASP A 36 24.54 17.54 31.86
CA ASP A 36 24.85 16.75 30.67
C ASP A 36 24.00 16.97 29.40
N ARG A 37 24.50 17.85 28.52
CA ARG A 37 24.07 17.93 27.12
C ARG A 37 24.54 16.69 26.35
N ARG A 38 23.92 15.55 26.61
CA ARG A 38 23.76 14.47 25.63
C ARG A 38 22.32 14.43 25.14
N SER A 39 21.85 15.59 24.68
CA SER A 39 20.70 15.64 23.77
C SER A 39 21.14 14.92 22.49
N ARG A 40 20.83 13.63 22.41
CA ARG A 40 20.75 12.93 21.13
C ARG A 40 19.73 13.72 20.33
N SER A 41 20.20 14.56 19.40
CA SER A 41 19.34 15.19 18.41
C SER A 41 18.80 14.05 17.53
N HIS A 42 17.74 13.39 17.99
CA HIS A 42 16.85 12.70 17.11
C HIS A 42 16.39 13.77 16.13
N HIS A 43 16.93 13.75 14.91
CA HIS A 43 16.37 14.54 13.82
C HIS A 43 14.90 14.17 13.78
N ARG A 44 14.04 15.03 14.34
CA ARG A 44 12.59 14.84 14.36
C ARG A 44 12.18 14.93 12.90
N ARG A 45 12.04 13.77 12.27
CA ARG A 45 11.46 13.65 10.94
C ARG A 45 10.09 14.34 10.98
N GLN A 46 9.83 15.23 10.04
CA GLN A 46 8.50 15.80 9.89
C GLN A 46 7.51 14.69 9.51
N PRO A 47 6.34 14.61 10.15
CA PRO A 47 5.35 13.60 9.80
C PRO A 47 4.89 13.78 8.35
N ALA A 48 4.54 12.68 7.70
CA ALA A 48 4.17 12.66 6.29
C ALA A 48 2.79 12.08 6.05
N VAL A 49 2.18 12.50 4.93
CA VAL A 49 0.97 11.87 4.40
C VAL A 49 1.37 10.89 3.31
N HIS A 50 0.95 9.64 3.45
CA HIS A 50 1.10 8.56 2.49
C HIS A 50 -0.23 8.33 1.77
N LEU A 51 -0.17 7.79 0.56
CA LEU A 51 -1.34 7.48 -0.25
C LEU A 51 -1.32 6.01 -0.66
N LEU A 52 -2.41 5.27 -0.42
CA LEU A 52 -2.60 3.91 -0.92
C LEU A 52 -3.62 3.92 -2.06
N LEU A 53 -3.19 3.48 -3.24
CA LEU A 53 -4.05 3.19 -4.40
C LEU A 53 -3.99 1.69 -4.66
N GLY A 54 -5.08 1.12 -5.14
CA GLY A 54 -5.12 -0.31 -5.40
C GLY A 54 -6.52 -0.85 -5.55
N ASP A 55 -6.63 -2.18 -5.52
CA ASP A 55 -7.91 -2.87 -5.64
C ASP A 55 -8.54 -3.20 -4.27
N SER A 56 -9.51 -4.12 -4.24
CA SER A 56 -10.17 -4.53 -3.01
C SER A 56 -9.21 -5.15 -1.98
N VAL A 57 -8.13 -5.81 -2.42
CA VAL A 57 -7.14 -6.36 -1.48
C VAL A 57 -6.39 -5.23 -0.77
N ALA A 58 -6.05 -4.17 -1.49
CA ALA A 58 -5.44 -2.99 -0.91
C ALA A 58 -6.41 -2.24 0.01
N ARG A 59 -7.65 -2.06 -0.44
CA ARG A 59 -8.72 -1.41 0.35
C ARG A 59 -8.90 -2.10 1.70
N ASP A 60 -8.94 -3.43 1.70
CA ASP A 60 -9.23 -4.22 2.89
C ASP A 60 -7.98 -4.48 3.76
N SER A 61 -6.81 -4.01 3.35
CA SER A 61 -5.52 -4.31 4.01
C SER A 61 -5.30 -3.64 5.36
N GLN A 62 -6.05 -2.57 5.64
CA GLN A 62 -5.81 -1.70 6.79
C GLN A 62 -4.33 -1.30 6.91
N LEU A 63 -3.66 -1.02 5.79
CA LEU A 63 -2.23 -0.64 5.78
C LEU A 63 -2.02 0.65 6.59
N LEU A 64 -1.00 0.66 7.46
CA LEU A 64 -0.67 1.76 8.35
C LEU A 64 0.84 2.08 8.32
N SER A 65 1.19 3.33 8.61
CA SER A 65 2.56 3.70 8.96
C SER A 65 2.86 3.31 10.42
N ARG A 66 4.09 2.88 10.68
CA ARG A 66 4.65 2.66 12.02
C ARG A 66 5.25 3.92 12.61
N TYR A 67 5.51 4.93 11.78
CA TYR A 67 6.10 6.17 12.25
C TYR A 67 5.03 7.03 12.92
N PRO A 68 5.28 7.54 14.14
CA PRO A 68 4.33 8.40 14.84
C PRO A 68 3.98 9.65 14.03
N GLY A 69 2.69 9.98 13.98
CA GLY A 69 2.16 11.17 13.31
C GLY A 69 2.01 11.05 11.79
N ASP A 70 2.51 9.99 11.16
CA ASP A 70 2.26 9.76 9.73
C ASP A 70 0.79 9.40 9.49
N LEU A 71 0.23 9.95 8.41
CA LEU A 71 -1.12 9.63 7.94
C LEU A 71 -1.03 8.73 6.71
N LEU A 72 -1.94 7.77 6.58
CA LEU A 72 -2.10 6.97 5.37
C LEU A 72 -3.52 7.13 4.84
N ILE A 73 -3.66 7.75 3.68
CA ILE A 73 -4.95 7.92 3.00
C ILE A 73 -5.17 6.71 2.11
N ASN A 74 -6.22 5.93 2.40
CA ASN A 74 -6.61 4.80 1.58
C ASN A 74 -7.63 5.22 0.51
N ARG A 75 -7.22 5.14 -0.76
CA ARG A 75 -8.02 5.44 -1.95
C ARG A 75 -8.18 4.22 -2.87
N ALA A 76 -7.90 3.03 -2.36
CA ALA A 76 -8.09 1.79 -3.09
C ALA A 76 -9.58 1.47 -3.32
N ARG A 77 -9.88 0.81 -4.46
CA ARG A 77 -11.24 0.56 -4.92
C ARG A 77 -11.43 -0.87 -5.41
N GLY A 78 -12.55 -1.49 -5.05
CA GLY A 78 -12.90 -2.82 -5.56
C GLY A 78 -12.87 -2.87 -7.09
N GLY A 79 -12.20 -3.89 -7.63
CA GLY A 79 -12.10 -4.11 -9.07
C GLY A 79 -11.12 -3.20 -9.84
N ALA A 80 -10.37 -2.32 -9.15
CA ALA A 80 -9.39 -1.47 -9.82
C ALA A 80 -8.35 -2.29 -10.62
N THR A 81 -8.03 -1.76 -11.80
CA THR A 81 -6.97 -2.17 -12.73
C THR A 81 -5.96 -1.03 -12.89
N TRP A 82 -4.84 -1.27 -13.56
CA TRP A 82 -3.86 -0.19 -13.85
C TRP A 82 -4.49 0.95 -14.64
N ALA A 83 -5.19 0.64 -15.73
CA ALA A 83 -5.91 1.61 -16.55
C ALA A 83 -6.92 2.45 -15.74
N SER A 84 -7.82 1.80 -14.99
CA SER A 84 -8.84 2.53 -14.21
C SER A 84 -8.25 3.35 -13.05
N THR A 85 -7.08 2.96 -12.54
CA THR A 85 -6.37 3.72 -11.52
C THR A 85 -5.75 4.97 -12.13
N LEU A 86 -5.15 4.84 -13.32
CA LEU A 86 -4.59 5.95 -14.08
C LEU A 86 -5.67 6.98 -14.46
N GLU A 87 -6.81 6.54 -14.99
CA GLU A 87 -7.94 7.42 -15.37
C GLU A 87 -8.40 8.31 -14.22
N ARG A 88 -8.37 7.79 -12.99
CA ARG A 88 -8.88 8.45 -11.79
C ARG A 88 -7.80 9.09 -10.92
N LEU A 89 -6.54 8.93 -11.30
CA LEU A 89 -5.38 9.31 -10.49
C LEU A 89 -5.46 10.76 -10.02
N LYS A 90 -5.87 11.68 -10.92
CA LYS A 90 -6.02 13.10 -10.60
C LYS A 90 -7.01 13.36 -9.47
N GLU A 91 -8.11 12.60 -9.39
CA GLU A 91 -9.09 12.72 -8.31
C GLU A 91 -8.56 12.13 -7.00
N ASP A 92 -7.86 11.02 -7.09
CA ASP A 92 -7.35 10.30 -5.91
C ASP A 92 -6.14 10.99 -5.26
N LEU A 93 -5.43 11.84 -6.01
CA LEU A 93 -4.36 12.69 -5.48
C LEU A 93 -4.86 13.90 -4.69
N LYS A 94 -6.09 14.38 -4.94
CA LYS A 94 -6.59 15.61 -4.29
C LYS A 94 -6.57 15.56 -2.77
N PRO A 95 -7.06 14.49 -2.10
CA PRO A 95 -6.98 14.43 -0.64
C PRO A 95 -5.54 14.42 -0.15
N TRP A 96 -4.64 13.70 -0.83
CA TRP A 96 -3.23 13.66 -0.47
C TRP A 96 -2.57 15.04 -0.56
N GLU A 97 -2.80 15.77 -1.65
CA GLU A 97 -2.33 17.15 -1.81
C GLU A 97 -2.97 18.10 -0.78
N HIS A 98 -4.26 17.92 -0.50
CA HIS A 98 -5.00 18.73 0.48
C HIS A 98 -4.49 18.54 1.91
N GLU A 99 -4.30 17.31 2.36
CA GLU A 99 -3.82 17.00 3.71
C GLU A 99 -2.37 17.49 3.90
N THR A 100 -1.50 17.30 2.90
CA THR A 100 -0.11 17.80 2.97
C THR A 100 -0.04 19.32 3.14
N SER A 101 -0.89 20.06 2.43
CA SER A 101 -0.94 21.54 2.49
C SER A 101 -1.64 22.06 3.75
N THR A 102 -2.75 21.44 4.15
CA THR A 102 -3.59 21.91 5.28
C THR A 102 -2.90 21.68 6.62
N PHE A 103 -2.26 20.51 6.80
CA PHE A 103 -1.63 20.13 8.06
C PHE A 103 -0.11 20.35 8.07
N ASN A 104 0.43 20.99 7.03
CA ASN A 104 1.88 21.22 6.85
C ASN A 104 2.68 19.92 7.04
N LEU A 105 2.25 18.85 6.37
CA LEU A 105 2.86 17.52 6.42
C LEU A 105 3.70 17.27 5.18
N GLU A 106 4.75 16.46 5.31
CA GLU A 106 5.55 16.05 4.15
C GLU A 106 4.73 15.18 3.19
N LYS A 107 5.02 15.30 1.89
CA LYS A 107 4.60 14.29 0.91
C LYS A 107 5.37 12.99 1.16
N GLY A 108 4.67 12.00 1.68
CA GLY A 108 5.20 10.68 1.96
C GLY A 108 5.28 9.80 0.70
N ALA A 109 5.10 8.50 0.91
CA ALA A 109 5.11 7.50 -0.13
C ALA A 109 3.74 7.35 -0.80
N VAL A 110 3.74 7.04 -2.09
CA VAL A 110 2.57 6.51 -2.79
C VAL A 110 2.73 5.00 -2.91
N ILE A 111 1.80 4.25 -2.35
CA ILE A 111 1.75 2.79 -2.38
C ILE A 111 0.70 2.36 -3.39
N LEU A 112 1.08 1.46 -4.31
CA LEU A 112 0.23 0.91 -5.36
C LEU A 112 0.08 -0.58 -5.13
N TRP A 113 -1.14 -1.09 -5.00
CA TRP A 113 -1.38 -2.53 -4.85
C TRP A 113 -2.58 -3.00 -5.67
N LEU A 114 -2.29 -3.41 -6.90
CA LEU A 114 -3.24 -4.01 -7.83
C LEU A 114 -2.96 -5.51 -7.89
N SER A 115 -3.80 -6.28 -7.21
CA SER A 115 -3.51 -7.66 -6.82
C SER A 115 -3.76 -8.68 -7.94
N GLY A 116 -4.51 -8.29 -9.00
CA GLY A 116 -4.60 -9.09 -10.22
C GLY A 116 -5.82 -8.90 -11.12
N ASN A 117 -6.60 -7.82 -10.99
CA ASN A 117 -7.80 -7.64 -11.83
C ASN A 117 -7.49 -7.46 -13.32
N ASP A 118 -6.26 -7.05 -13.67
CA ASP A 118 -5.81 -6.88 -15.05
C ASP A 118 -5.65 -8.21 -15.81
N VAL A 119 -5.38 -9.30 -15.08
CA VAL A 119 -5.03 -10.60 -15.68
C VAL A 119 -5.97 -11.74 -15.25
N HIS A 120 -7.04 -11.43 -14.52
CA HIS A 120 -8.06 -12.39 -14.12
C HIS A 120 -9.45 -11.90 -14.50
N ARG A 121 -10.25 -12.81 -15.07
CA ARG A 121 -11.65 -12.52 -15.38
C ARG A 121 -12.44 -12.40 -14.08
N ARG A 122 -13.20 -11.31 -13.93
CA ARG A 122 -14.01 -11.07 -12.71
C ARG A 122 -15.07 -12.15 -12.47
N SER A 123 -15.70 -12.67 -13.52
CA SER A 123 -16.80 -13.63 -13.42
C SER A 123 -16.36 -15.04 -13.03
N THR A 124 -15.16 -15.47 -13.44
CA THR A 124 -14.69 -16.85 -13.25
C THR A 124 -13.45 -16.93 -12.36
N GLY A 125 -12.79 -15.81 -12.08
CA GLY A 125 -11.48 -15.75 -11.44
C GLY A 125 -10.33 -16.24 -12.32
N VAL A 126 -10.62 -16.84 -13.49
CA VAL A 126 -9.62 -17.51 -14.34
C VAL A 126 -8.62 -16.50 -14.87
N GLY A 127 -7.34 -16.84 -14.67
CA GLY A 127 -6.22 -16.08 -15.18
C GLY A 127 -6.05 -16.28 -16.68
N PHE A 128 -5.69 -15.22 -17.38
CA PHE A 128 -5.27 -15.29 -18.77
C PHE A 128 -3.91 -14.63 -18.92
N ILE A 129 -3.09 -15.20 -19.80
CA ILE A 129 -1.74 -14.70 -20.09
C ILE A 129 -1.78 -14.30 -21.56
N ASP A 130 -1.88 -13.00 -21.79
CA ASP A 130 -1.93 -12.40 -23.13
C ASP A 130 -0.85 -11.33 -23.22
N GLY A 131 0.01 -11.43 -24.23
CA GLY A 131 1.12 -10.51 -24.45
C GLY A 131 0.63 -9.07 -24.65
N GLU A 132 -0.46 -8.88 -25.40
CA GLU A 132 -0.99 -7.55 -25.71
C GLU A 132 -1.52 -6.87 -24.44
N VAL A 133 -2.16 -7.64 -23.56
CA VAL A 133 -2.64 -7.17 -22.26
C VAL A 133 -1.48 -6.79 -21.35
N LEU A 134 -0.42 -7.61 -21.27
CA LEU A 134 0.76 -7.31 -20.45
C LEU A 134 1.52 -6.07 -20.97
N GLU A 135 1.56 -5.88 -22.29
CA GLU A 135 2.14 -4.69 -22.90
C GLU A 135 1.32 -3.43 -22.62
N GLN A 136 -0.01 -3.49 -22.77
CA GLN A 136 -0.88 -2.37 -22.42
C GLN A 136 -0.76 -2.02 -20.94
N MET A 137 -0.80 -3.02 -20.07
CA MET A 137 -0.58 -2.82 -18.64
C MET A 137 0.77 -2.16 -18.36
N SER A 138 1.83 -2.55 -19.07
CA SER A 138 3.16 -1.93 -18.93
C SER A 138 3.16 -0.46 -19.36
N ARG A 139 2.38 -0.08 -20.40
CA ARG A 139 2.17 1.32 -20.79
C ARG A 139 1.44 2.10 -19.71
N ASP A 140 0.36 1.53 -19.17
CA ASP A 140 -0.44 2.17 -18.11
C ASP A 140 0.39 2.39 -16.83
N ILE A 141 1.21 1.40 -16.45
CA ILE A 141 2.13 1.51 -15.30
C ILE A 141 3.11 2.66 -15.52
N ARG A 142 3.77 2.75 -16.69
CA ARG A 142 4.73 3.84 -16.97
C ARG A 142 4.06 5.20 -16.86
N GLN A 143 2.92 5.38 -17.52
CA GLN A 143 2.21 6.65 -17.52
C GLN A 143 1.76 7.03 -16.10
N LEU A 144 1.29 6.06 -15.31
CA LEU A 144 0.93 6.29 -13.91
C LEU A 144 2.15 6.72 -13.08
N LEU A 145 3.29 6.05 -13.24
CA LEU A 145 4.52 6.38 -12.53
C LEU A 145 5.06 7.75 -12.92
N ASP A 146 5.01 8.12 -14.19
CA ASP A 146 5.44 9.44 -14.67
C ASP A 146 4.58 10.55 -14.04
N VAL A 147 3.26 10.41 -14.06
CA VAL A 147 2.35 11.37 -13.40
C VAL A 147 2.61 11.45 -11.90
N LEU A 148 2.84 10.31 -11.23
CA LEU A 148 3.16 10.31 -9.80
C LEU A 148 4.48 11.01 -9.50
N LYS A 149 5.52 10.82 -10.32
CA LYS A 149 6.81 11.49 -10.15
C LYS A 149 6.70 13.00 -10.22
N GLU A 150 5.91 13.52 -11.16
CA GLU A 150 5.64 14.95 -11.28
C GLU A 150 5.02 15.53 -10.00
N LYS A 151 4.34 14.71 -9.20
CA LYS A 151 3.77 15.12 -7.91
C LYS A 151 4.76 15.12 -6.75
N GLY A 152 5.96 14.57 -6.95
CA GLY A 152 7.06 14.56 -5.99
C GLY A 152 6.78 13.80 -4.69
N PRO A 153 6.24 12.56 -4.70
CA PRO A 153 6.27 11.72 -3.52
C PRO A 153 7.71 11.38 -3.13
N LYS A 154 7.95 11.11 -1.84
CA LYS A 154 9.27 10.67 -1.36
C LYS A 154 9.72 9.35 -1.99
N MET A 155 8.76 8.47 -2.29
CA MET A 155 8.97 7.22 -3.00
C MET A 155 7.66 6.66 -3.53
N ILE A 156 7.75 5.83 -4.57
CA ILE A 156 6.64 5.03 -5.07
C ILE A 156 6.93 3.56 -4.75
N ILE A 157 6.00 2.90 -4.06
CA ILE A 157 6.12 1.48 -3.69
C ILE A 157 5.01 0.71 -4.37
N ILE A 158 5.37 -0.35 -5.09
CA ILE A 158 4.42 -1.27 -5.70
C ILE A 158 4.44 -2.59 -4.93
N LEU A 159 3.27 -3.00 -4.47
CA LEU A 159 3.06 -4.29 -3.86
C LEU A 159 2.62 -5.28 -4.94
N GLY A 160 3.32 -6.41 -5.04
CA GLY A 160 3.13 -7.38 -6.10
C GLY A 160 1.76 -8.06 -6.08
N PRO A 161 1.35 -8.60 -7.25
CA PRO A 161 0.08 -9.32 -7.36
C PRO A 161 0.08 -10.60 -6.54
N LEU A 162 -1.12 -11.10 -6.24
CA LEU A 162 -1.33 -12.28 -5.41
C LEU A 162 -1.87 -13.44 -6.24
N PRO A 163 -1.61 -14.71 -5.86
CA PRO A 163 -2.28 -15.84 -6.49
C PRO A 163 -3.80 -15.80 -6.24
N ARG A 164 -4.60 -16.31 -7.18
CA ARG A 164 -6.06 -16.46 -7.01
C ARG A 164 -6.45 -17.94 -6.90
N LEU A 165 -6.75 -18.40 -5.68
CA LEU A 165 -7.05 -19.80 -5.43
C LEU A 165 -8.34 -20.27 -6.09
N CYS A 166 -9.33 -19.38 -6.24
CA CYS A 166 -10.66 -19.74 -6.75
C CYS A 166 -10.70 -20.27 -8.18
N ALA A 167 -9.65 -20.03 -8.97
CA ALA A 167 -9.62 -20.37 -10.39
C ALA A 167 -8.37 -21.16 -10.81
N HIS A 168 -7.54 -21.54 -9.85
CA HIS A 168 -6.33 -22.30 -10.13
C HIS A 168 -6.57 -23.80 -9.93
N VAL A 169 -6.03 -24.58 -10.86
CA VAL A 169 -5.87 -26.03 -10.66
C VAL A 169 -4.90 -26.24 -9.51
N ASP A 170 -5.29 -27.06 -8.54
CA ASP A 170 -4.45 -27.40 -7.39
C ASP A 170 -3.06 -27.88 -7.85
N GLY A 171 -2.02 -27.30 -7.26
CA GLY A 171 -0.63 -27.64 -7.58
C GLY A 171 -0.02 -26.84 -8.73
N ILE A 172 -0.74 -25.92 -9.37
CA ILE A 172 -0.14 -25.05 -10.42
C ILE A 172 1.08 -24.33 -9.87
N ALA A 173 2.18 -24.42 -10.59
CA ALA A 173 3.42 -23.74 -10.23
C ALA A 173 3.24 -22.21 -10.29
N TRP A 174 3.84 -21.49 -9.34
CA TRP A 174 3.77 -20.02 -9.29
C TRP A 174 4.14 -19.39 -10.64
N GLU A 175 5.22 -19.88 -11.27
CA GLU A 175 5.72 -19.34 -12.54
C GLU A 175 4.79 -19.54 -13.74
N ARG A 176 3.72 -20.32 -13.57
CA ARG A 176 2.70 -20.56 -14.60
C ARG A 176 1.40 -19.81 -14.34
N THR A 177 1.32 -19.03 -13.26
CA THR A 177 0.12 -18.26 -12.92
C THR A 177 0.08 -16.93 -13.65
N ALA A 178 -1.11 -16.43 -13.96
CA ALA A 178 -1.29 -15.10 -14.54
C ALA A 178 -0.72 -14.01 -13.61
N SER A 179 -0.87 -14.15 -12.29
CA SER A 179 -0.27 -13.27 -11.28
C SER A 179 1.26 -13.20 -11.40
N TYR A 180 1.94 -14.32 -11.65
CA TYR A 180 3.39 -14.29 -11.86
C TYR A 180 3.76 -13.52 -13.13
N HIS A 181 3.07 -13.73 -14.24
CA HIS A 181 3.36 -13.01 -15.48
C HIS A 181 3.11 -11.50 -15.32
N MET A 182 2.03 -11.12 -14.61
CA MET A 182 1.79 -9.75 -14.19
C MET A 182 2.94 -9.22 -13.31
N GLU A 183 3.36 -9.96 -12.29
CA GLU A 183 4.49 -9.57 -11.41
C GLU A 183 5.76 -9.30 -12.21
N ARG A 184 6.09 -10.17 -13.18
CA ARG A 184 7.28 -10.02 -14.02
C ARG A 184 7.18 -8.81 -14.94
N ALA A 185 6.02 -8.55 -15.53
CA ALA A 185 5.80 -7.39 -16.38
C ALA A 185 5.86 -6.07 -15.58
N THR A 186 5.17 -6.02 -14.43
CA THR A 186 5.23 -4.87 -13.51
C THR A 186 6.65 -4.63 -13.05
N LYS A 187 7.35 -5.66 -12.55
CA LYS A 187 8.73 -5.52 -12.08
C LYS A 187 9.67 -4.98 -13.14
N ARG A 188 9.58 -5.48 -14.38
CA ARG A 188 10.40 -4.99 -15.50
C ARG A 188 10.21 -3.49 -15.72
N THR A 189 8.97 -3.01 -15.66
CA THR A 189 8.64 -1.59 -15.82
C THR A 189 9.14 -0.75 -14.64
N VAL A 190 8.99 -1.25 -13.41
CA VAL A 190 9.44 -0.57 -12.19
C VAL A 190 10.95 -0.45 -12.13
N ASP A 191 11.69 -1.51 -12.48
CA ASP A 191 13.16 -1.52 -12.47
C ASP A 191 13.75 -0.50 -13.48
N GLN A 192 12.96 -0.05 -14.45
CA GLN A 192 13.34 1.01 -15.42
C GLN A 192 12.96 2.42 -14.94
N THR A 193 12.35 2.54 -13.75
CA THR A 193 11.74 3.78 -13.27
C THR A 193 12.40 4.23 -11.97
N GLU A 194 13.22 5.28 -12.04
CA GLU A 194 13.87 5.86 -10.85
C GLU A 194 12.84 6.30 -9.79
N GLY A 195 13.13 6.12 -8.50
CA GLY A 195 12.23 6.51 -7.40
C GLY A 195 11.03 5.59 -7.18
N ALA A 196 10.90 4.53 -7.99
CA ALA A 196 9.92 3.46 -7.80
C ALA A 196 10.61 2.17 -7.33
N SER A 197 9.90 1.39 -6.51
CA SER A 197 10.36 0.08 -6.04
C SER A 197 9.20 -0.89 -6.02
N MET A 198 9.49 -2.20 -6.08
CA MET A 198 8.47 -3.23 -6.01
C MET A 198 8.82 -4.29 -4.96
N THR A 199 7.86 -4.59 -4.09
CA THR A 199 7.89 -5.73 -3.16
C THR A 199 7.10 -6.88 -3.76
N THR A 200 7.75 -8.03 -3.98
CA THR A 200 7.08 -9.23 -4.49
C THR A 200 6.37 -9.97 -3.36
N LEU A 201 5.05 -10.11 -3.47
CA LEU A 201 4.21 -10.68 -2.40
C LEU A 201 3.67 -12.06 -2.76
N GLY A 202 3.24 -12.26 -4.00
CA GLY A 202 2.45 -13.43 -4.39
C GLY A 202 3.12 -14.77 -4.12
N ARG A 203 4.43 -14.89 -4.41
CA ARG A 203 5.18 -16.13 -4.15
C ARG A 203 5.17 -16.54 -2.67
N SER A 204 5.13 -15.58 -1.74
CA SER A 204 5.13 -15.90 -0.31
C SER A 204 3.84 -16.63 0.12
N LEU A 205 2.73 -16.39 -0.58
CA LEU A 205 1.42 -17.03 -0.38
C LEU A 205 1.27 -18.33 -1.17
N THR A 206 2.39 -18.99 -1.46
CA THR A 206 2.42 -20.31 -2.08
C THR A 206 3.13 -21.30 -1.16
N LYS A 207 3.03 -22.60 -1.47
CA LYS A 207 3.74 -23.65 -0.73
C LYS A 207 4.82 -24.26 -1.60
N LYS A 208 5.99 -24.48 -1.00
CA LYS A 208 7.13 -25.14 -1.66
C LYS A 208 7.01 -26.66 -1.48
N LYS A 209 6.97 -27.41 -2.57
CA LYS A 209 7.08 -28.89 -2.57
C LYS A 209 8.06 -29.32 -3.65
N PHE A 210 8.95 -30.25 -3.32
CA PHE A 210 10.00 -30.74 -4.23
C PHE A 210 10.80 -29.60 -4.89
N GLY A 211 11.16 -28.59 -4.11
CA GLY A 211 11.95 -27.44 -4.59
C GLY A 211 11.16 -26.35 -5.30
N ARG A 212 9.90 -26.56 -5.67
CA ARG A 212 9.10 -25.61 -6.46
C ARG A 212 7.93 -25.00 -5.68
N HIS A 213 7.67 -23.71 -5.89
CA HIS A 213 6.51 -23.02 -5.34
C HIS A 213 5.28 -23.29 -6.19
N SER A 214 4.20 -23.71 -5.55
CA SER A 214 2.91 -23.96 -6.20
C SER A 214 1.78 -23.37 -5.38
N VAL A 215 0.75 -22.93 -6.09
CA VAL A 215 -0.56 -22.64 -5.50
C VAL A 215 -1.21 -23.98 -5.18
N ARG A 216 -1.55 -24.17 -3.90
CA ARG A 216 -2.12 -25.43 -3.39
C ARG A 216 -3.32 -25.15 -2.51
N SER A 217 -4.17 -26.15 -2.31
CA SER A 217 -5.30 -26.11 -1.37
C SER A 217 -4.88 -25.64 0.03
N GLU A 218 -3.71 -26.02 0.53
CA GLU A 218 -3.22 -25.57 1.85
C GLU A 218 -2.91 -24.07 1.91
N CYS A 219 -2.78 -23.39 0.76
CA CYS A 219 -2.66 -21.93 0.71
C CYS A 219 -3.98 -21.24 1.10
N GLY A 220 -5.11 -21.95 1.05
CA GLY A 220 -6.44 -21.45 1.42
C GLY A 220 -6.51 -20.84 2.80
N MET A 221 -5.64 -21.26 3.72
CA MET A 221 -5.54 -20.70 5.07
C MET A 221 -5.19 -19.20 5.12
N TRP A 222 -4.70 -18.61 4.02
CA TRP A 222 -4.37 -17.19 3.93
C TRP A 222 -5.43 -16.35 3.21
N PHE A 223 -6.45 -17.00 2.66
CA PHE A 223 -7.49 -16.36 1.86
C PHE A 223 -8.84 -16.47 2.58
N LYS A 224 -9.77 -15.60 2.20
CA LYS A 224 -11.19 -15.78 2.45
C LYS A 224 -11.71 -16.91 1.56
N ASP A 225 -12.93 -17.36 1.82
CA ASP A 225 -13.58 -18.45 1.07
C ASP A 225 -13.70 -18.17 -0.44
N ASP A 226 -13.66 -16.90 -0.84
CA ASP A 226 -13.66 -16.49 -2.24
C ASP A 226 -12.34 -16.77 -2.98
N GLY A 227 -11.28 -17.18 -2.28
CA GLY A 227 -9.98 -17.50 -2.85
C GLY A 227 -9.27 -16.35 -3.56
N VAL A 228 -9.74 -15.11 -3.39
CA VAL A 228 -9.18 -13.88 -3.99
C VAL A 228 -8.67 -12.94 -2.90
N HIS A 229 -9.51 -12.67 -1.89
CA HIS A 229 -9.18 -11.72 -0.84
C HIS A 229 -8.42 -12.42 0.29
N LEU A 230 -7.46 -11.70 0.88
CA LEU A 230 -6.75 -12.21 2.03
C LEU A 230 -7.64 -12.17 3.28
N ASN A 231 -7.45 -13.17 4.14
CA ASN A 231 -7.90 -13.09 5.52
C ASN A 231 -6.79 -12.44 6.37
N GLN A 232 -7.05 -12.23 7.67
CA GLN A 232 -6.11 -11.56 8.56
C GLN A 232 -4.77 -12.31 8.67
N CYS A 233 -4.79 -13.63 8.76
CA CYS A 233 -3.57 -14.42 8.82
C CYS A 233 -2.78 -14.33 7.49
N GLY A 234 -3.45 -14.12 6.35
CA GLY A 234 -2.83 -13.81 5.05
C GLY A 234 -2.13 -12.46 5.00
N TYR A 235 -2.77 -11.39 5.48
CA TYR A 235 -2.11 -10.08 5.59
C TYR A 235 -0.88 -10.14 6.51
N ARG A 236 -0.99 -10.74 7.69
CA ARG A 236 0.15 -10.86 8.61
C ARG A 236 1.32 -11.62 8.03
N LYS A 237 1.06 -12.67 7.24
CA LYS A 237 2.12 -13.40 6.55
C LYS A 237 2.94 -12.51 5.62
N LEU A 238 2.36 -11.44 5.10
CA LEU A 238 3.02 -10.49 4.20
C LEU A 238 3.74 -9.36 4.95
N ASP A 239 3.50 -9.15 6.25
CA ASP A 239 4.08 -8.02 7.01
C ASP A 239 5.61 -7.97 6.95
N GLU A 240 6.26 -9.13 7.06
CA GLU A 240 7.72 -9.25 7.04
C GLU A 240 8.36 -8.83 5.71
N LEU A 241 7.57 -8.74 4.64
CA LEU A 241 8.03 -8.37 3.31
C LEU A 241 7.89 -6.86 3.05
N LEU A 242 7.09 -6.16 3.85
CA LEU A 242 6.88 -4.73 3.69
C LEU A 242 8.13 -3.95 4.13
N PRO A 243 8.36 -2.74 3.58
CA PRO A 243 9.28 -1.80 4.18
C PRO A 243 9.02 -1.66 5.68
N VAL A 244 10.08 -1.62 6.49
CA VAL A 244 10.00 -1.69 7.96
C VAL A 244 9.05 -0.67 8.59
N TRP A 245 8.79 0.44 7.90
CA TRP A 245 7.91 1.51 8.37
C TRP A 245 6.43 1.27 8.07
N LEU A 246 6.09 0.26 7.28
CA LEU A 246 4.71 -0.15 6.99
C LEU A 246 4.32 -1.38 7.83
N ARG A 247 3.02 -1.55 8.00
CA ARG A 247 2.40 -2.77 8.53
C ARG A 247 0.95 -2.87 8.09
N PHE A 248 0.41 -4.08 8.05
CA PHE A 248 -1.03 -4.29 8.00
C PHE A 248 -1.64 -4.08 9.40
N GLY A 249 -2.88 -3.60 9.42
CA GLY A 249 -3.69 -3.42 10.63
C GLY A 249 -4.46 -4.68 11.01
N GLY A 250 -5.03 -4.69 12.21
CA GLY A 250 -5.94 -5.73 12.73
C GLY A 250 -5.34 -6.61 13.84
N ASP A 251 -6.20 -7.10 14.73
CA ASP A 251 -5.83 -7.88 15.92
C ASP A 251 -5.26 -9.28 15.57
N ALA A 252 -4.68 -9.93 16.59
CA ALA A 252 -4.08 -11.26 16.50
C ALA A 252 -5.10 -12.37 16.14
N CYS A 253 -4.59 -13.43 15.50
CA CYS A 253 -5.19 -14.74 15.23
C CYS A 253 -4.52 -15.53 16.36
#